data_AF-A0A0Q9MAX1-F1
#
_entry.id   AF-A0A0Q9MAX1-F1
#
_cell.length_a   1.000
_cell.length_b   1.000
_cell.length_c   1.000
_cell.angle_alpha   90.00
_cell.angle_beta   90.00
_cell.angle_gamma   90.00
#
_symmetry.space_group_name_H-M   'P 1'
#
loop_
_entity.id
_entity.type
_entity.pdbx_description
1 polymer ?
#
loop_
_entity_poly.entity_id
_entity_poly.type
_entity_poly.pdbx_seq_one_letter_code
_entity_poly.pdbx_strand_id
1 'polypeptide(L)'
;MIHVYLDDSRPCPQGFVLAKDAKECIALLEECVVDILSLDHDLGWMSKQTGMDVVIWLIQQRKFPRAIYIHTSSPSACAQMYQMLYAVKPDEMGLYAHRMPDEVLMGVAQKNDPSKP
;
A
#
# COMPACT_ATOMS: atom_id res chain seq x y z
N MET A 1 2.54 -8.08 -12.58
CA MET A 1 1.85 -7.46 -11.44
C MET A 1 2.85 -7.35 -10.31
N ILE A 2 2.84 -6.25 -9.56
CA ILE A 2 3.75 -6.04 -8.43
C ILE A 2 2.98 -5.88 -7.12
N HIS A 3 3.68 -6.02 -6.01
CA HIS A 3 3.19 -5.63 -4.68
C HIS A 3 3.99 -4.44 -4.20
N VAL A 4 3.33 -3.41 -3.67
CA VAL A 4 3.96 -2.16 -3.25
C VAL A 4 3.84 -2.00 -1.75
N TYR A 5 4.95 -1.65 -1.10
CA TYR A 5 5.03 -1.34 0.31
C TYR A 5 5.47 0.11 0.45
N LEU A 6 4.55 1.01 0.82
CA LEU A 6 4.83 2.43 1.06
C LEU A 6 5.23 2.64 2.52
N ASP A 7 6.50 2.92 2.75
CA ASP A 7 7.07 3.11 4.09
C ASP A 7 8.44 3.78 3.98
N ASP A 8 8.73 4.73 4.87
CA ASP A 8 10.02 5.43 4.92
C ASP A 8 11.02 4.77 5.89
N SER A 9 10.54 3.93 6.82
CA SER A 9 11.28 3.52 8.01
C SER A 9 11.40 2.01 8.20
N ARG A 10 10.34 1.24 7.92
CA ARG A 10 10.29 -0.21 8.14
C ARG A 10 10.97 -0.97 6.99
N PRO A 11 11.56 -2.14 7.25
CA PRO A 11 12.13 -2.98 6.19
C PRO A 11 11.04 -3.44 5.22
N CYS A 12 11.35 -3.38 3.92
CA CYS A 12 10.45 -3.87 2.88
C CYS A 12 10.32 -5.40 2.94
N PRO A 13 9.10 -5.97 3.00
CA PRO A 13 8.92 -7.41 2.95
C PRO A 13 9.40 -8.02 1.63
N GLN A 14 9.87 -9.27 1.66
CA GLN A 14 10.28 -9.99 0.45
C GLN A 14 9.13 -10.11 -0.55
N GLY A 15 9.42 -9.85 -1.83
CA GLY A 15 8.43 -9.87 -2.91
C GLY A 15 7.62 -8.57 -3.05
N PHE A 16 7.92 -7.55 -2.25
CA PHE A 16 7.37 -6.20 -2.40
C PHE A 16 8.42 -5.24 -2.96
N VAL A 17 7.94 -4.25 -3.72
CA VAL A 17 8.69 -3.07 -4.13
C VAL A 17 8.47 -1.98 -3.08
N LEU A 18 9.56 -1.45 -2.54
CA LEU A 18 9.52 -0.35 -1.58
C LEU A 18 9.28 0.97 -2.32
N ALA A 19 8.29 1.74 -1.86
CA ALA A 19 8.19 3.16 -2.15
C ALA A 19 8.50 3.93 -0.87
N LYS A 20 9.51 4.80 -0.88
CA LYS A 20 9.94 5.54 0.31
C LYS A 20 9.12 6.79 0.59
N ASP A 21 8.45 7.31 -0.43
CA ASP A 21 7.58 8.47 -0.32
C ASP A 21 6.34 8.32 -1.21
N ALA A 22 5.41 9.27 -1.06
CA ALA A 22 4.16 9.27 -1.79
C ALA A 22 4.37 9.39 -3.32
N LYS A 23 5.41 10.11 -3.75
CA LYS A 23 5.70 10.33 -5.17
C LYS A 23 6.18 9.05 -5.84
N GLU A 24 7.10 8.31 -5.20
CA GLU A 24 7.55 7.01 -5.67
C GLU A 24 6.37 6.02 -5.73
N CYS A 25 5.51 6.03 -4.70
CA CYS A 25 4.33 5.16 -4.68
C CYS A 25 3.37 5.48 -5.82
N ILE A 26 3.10 6.76 -6.09
CA ILE A 26 2.25 7.19 -7.20
C ILE A 26 2.87 6.81 -8.54
N ALA A 27 4.18 6.99 -8.74
CA ALA A 27 4.86 6.58 -9.97
C ALA A 27 4.71 5.08 -10.23
N LEU A 28 4.92 4.24 -9.21
CA LEU A 28 4.68 2.79 -9.31
C LEU A 28 3.21 2.47 -9.62
N LEU A 29 2.28 3.18 -8.99
CA LEU A 29 0.86 3.03 -9.27
C LEU A 29 0.50 3.46 -10.69
N GLU A 30 1.16 4.44 -11.28
CA GLU A 30 0.95 4.90 -12.66
C GLU A 30 1.47 3.86 -13.67
N GLU A 31 2.71 3.41 -13.47
CA GLU A 31 3.46 2.62 -14.44
C GLU A 31 3.19 1.12 -14.36
N CYS A 32 2.76 0.61 -13.20
CA CYS A 32 2.60 -0.82 -12.96
C CYS A 32 1.16 -1.21 -12.63
N VAL A 33 0.84 -2.49 -12.86
CA VAL A 33 -0.35 -3.13 -12.30
C VAL A 33 -0.03 -3.61 -10.88
N VAL A 34 -0.55 -2.89 -9.88
CA VAL A 34 -0.35 -3.19 -8.46
C VAL A 34 -1.44 -4.14 -7.96
N ASP A 35 -1.03 -5.28 -7.42
CA ASP A 35 -1.94 -6.28 -6.83
C ASP A 35 -2.25 -5.97 -5.36
N ILE A 36 -1.20 -5.82 -4.56
CA ILE A 36 -1.31 -5.49 -3.13
C ILE A 36 -0.58 -4.18 -2.90
N LEU A 37 -1.25 -3.24 -2.24
CA LEU A 37 -0.66 -1.98 -1.78
C LEU A 37 -0.75 -1.91 -0.25
N SER A 38 0.38 -1.75 0.41
CA SER A 38 0.46 -1.52 1.85
C SER A 38 0.83 -0.06 2.11
N LEU A 39 0.03 0.66 2.89
CA LEU A 39 0.15 2.09 3.12
C LEU A 39 0.57 2.43 4.56
N ASP A 40 1.71 3.11 4.71
CA ASP A 40 1.95 3.97 5.87
C ASP A 40 1.48 5.40 5.57
N HIS A 41 0.99 6.07 6.61
CA HIS A 41 0.65 7.49 6.55
C HIS A 41 1.87 8.38 6.73
N ASP A 42 2.68 8.09 7.74
CA ASP A 42 3.76 8.97 8.19
C ASP A 42 5.03 8.67 7.41
N LEU A 43 5.34 9.48 6.39
CA LEU A 43 6.46 9.25 5.46
C LEU A 43 7.68 10.12 5.80
N GLY A 44 7.93 10.28 7.09
CA GLY A 44 9.07 11.04 7.61
C GLY A 44 8.78 12.54 7.82
N TRP A 45 9.46 13.10 8.82
CA TRP A 45 9.25 14.47 9.33
C TRP A 45 9.53 15.60 8.32
N MET A 46 10.38 15.35 7.31
CA MET A 46 10.67 16.31 6.25
C MET A 46 9.74 16.18 5.04
N SER A 47 8.91 15.12 5.00
CA SER A 47 8.01 14.92 3.89
C SER A 47 6.86 15.93 3.94
N LYS A 48 6.56 16.50 2.77
CA LYS A 48 5.38 17.36 2.57
C LYS A 48 4.15 16.56 2.20
N GLN A 49 4.31 15.27 1.92
CA GLN A 49 3.26 14.35 1.52
C GLN A 49 3.22 13.14 2.45
N THR A 50 2.04 12.56 2.59
CA THR A 50 1.73 11.46 3.49
C THR A 50 1.10 10.33 2.69
N GLY A 51 0.85 9.19 3.32
CA GLY A 51 0.01 8.14 2.73
C GLY A 51 -1.38 8.63 2.33
N MET A 52 -1.89 9.71 2.96
CA MET A 52 -3.16 10.32 2.58
C MET A 52 -3.14 10.88 1.16
N ASP A 53 -2.02 11.46 0.72
CA ASP A 53 -1.88 11.98 -0.65
C ASP A 53 -2.00 10.86 -1.68
N VAL A 54 -1.46 9.68 -1.37
CA VAL A 54 -1.62 8.48 -2.21
C VAL A 54 -3.08 8.04 -2.24
N VAL A 55 -3.78 8.05 -1.10
CA VAL A 55 -5.23 7.74 -1.04
C VAL A 55 -6.04 8.70 -1.89
N ILE A 56 -5.81 10.01 -1.76
CA ILE A 56 -6.49 11.04 -2.57
C ILE A 56 -6.24 10.77 -4.06
N TRP A 57 -5.00 10.49 -4.44
CA TRP A 57 -4.64 10.20 -5.82
C TRP A 57 -5.37 8.94 -6.36
N LEU A 58 -5.40 7.84 -5.60
CA LEU A 58 -6.10 6.59 -5.98
C LEU A 58 -7.59 6.87 -6.28
N ILE A 59 -8.22 7.69 -5.45
CA ILE A 59 -9.63 8.07 -5.58
C ILE A 59 -9.85 8.93 -6.83
N GLN A 60 -8.99 9.94 -7.04
CA GLN A 60 -9.06 10.84 -8.20
C GLN A 60 -8.87 10.09 -9.52
N GLN A 61 -7.91 9.16 -9.57
CA GLN A 61 -7.61 8.39 -10.78
C GLN A 61 -8.51 7.15 -10.94
N ARG A 62 -9.36 6.84 -9.95
CA ARG A 62 -10.15 5.61 -9.88
C ARG A 62 -9.29 4.35 -10.10
N LYS A 63 -8.03 4.39 -9.64
CA LYS A 63 -7.07 3.30 -9.79
C LYS A 63 -7.00 2.55 -8.47
N PHE A 64 -7.54 1.34 -8.44
CA PHE A 64 -7.72 0.56 -7.21
C PHE A 64 -6.98 -0.78 -7.35
N PRO A 65 -5.93 -1.05 -6.54
CA PRO A 65 -5.31 -2.37 -6.44
C PRO A 65 -6.31 -3.46 -6.02
N ARG A 66 -5.97 -4.74 -6.15
CA ARG A 66 -6.84 -5.83 -5.69
C ARG A 66 -7.04 -5.79 -4.17
N ALA A 67 -5.99 -5.45 -3.42
CA ALA A 67 -6.06 -5.28 -1.98
C ALA A 67 -5.23 -4.08 -1.49
N ILE A 68 -5.80 -3.34 -0.53
CA ILE A 68 -5.10 -2.31 0.24
C ILE A 68 -5.06 -2.70 1.72
N TYR A 69 -3.86 -2.65 2.30
CA TYR A 69 -3.63 -2.75 3.74
C TYR A 69 -3.13 -1.41 4.26
N ILE A 70 -3.64 -0.97 5.41
CA ILE A 70 -3.22 0.27 6.06
C ILE A 70 -2.40 -0.12 7.29
N HIS A 71 -1.07 -0.02 7.17
CA HIS A 71 -0.12 -0.46 8.20
C HIS A 71 0.45 0.68 9.04
N THR A 72 -0.22 1.84 9.05
CA THR A 72 0.23 2.99 9.83
C THR A 72 0.08 2.80 11.33
N SER A 73 0.97 3.42 12.10
CA SER A 73 0.90 3.48 13.56
C SER A 73 -0.09 4.55 14.06
N SER A 74 -0.59 5.42 13.19
CA SER A 74 -1.52 6.51 13.54
C SER A 74 -2.98 6.06 13.42
N PRO A 75 -3.73 5.88 14.53
CA PRO A 75 -5.11 5.37 14.47
C PRO A 75 -6.07 6.33 13.77
N SER A 76 -5.86 7.65 13.94
CA SER A 76 -6.68 8.67 13.29
C SER A 76 -6.47 8.67 11.78
N ALA A 77 -5.22 8.63 11.32
CA ALA A 77 -4.90 8.54 9.90
C ALA A 77 -5.42 7.23 9.29
N CYS A 78 -5.28 6.11 10.01
CA CYS A 78 -5.81 4.82 9.58
C CYS A 78 -7.32 4.88 9.36
N ALA A 79 -8.06 5.42 10.32
CA ALA A 79 -9.51 5.57 10.22
C ALA A 79 -9.91 6.47 9.03
N GLN A 80 -9.22 7.59 8.85
CA GLN A 80 -9.50 8.53 7.77
C GLN A 80 -9.23 7.93 6.39
N MET A 81 -8.06 7.32 6.18
CA MET A 81 -7.71 6.66 4.92
C MET A 81 -8.69 5.53 4.60
N TYR A 82 -9.03 4.70 5.60
CA TYR A 82 -10.00 3.63 5.43
C TYR A 82 -11.36 4.18 5.02
N GLN A 83 -11.89 5.18 5.72
CA GLN A 83 -13.20 5.77 5.41
C GLN A 83 -13.26 6.33 3.98
N MET A 84 -12.22 7.05 3.56
CA MET A 84 -12.15 7.62 2.22
C MET A 84 -12.13 6.54 1.13
N LEU A 85 -11.32 5.49 1.30
CA LEU A 85 -11.27 4.37 0.35
C LEU A 85 -12.57 3.57 0.36
N TYR A 86 -13.12 3.26 1.54
CA TYR A 86 -14.33 2.47 1.70
C TYR A 86 -15.53 3.09 0.99
N ALA A 87 -15.62 4.42 0.97
CA ALA A 87 -16.71 5.14 0.32
C ALA A 87 -16.74 4.99 -1.21
N VAL A 88 -15.63 4.60 -1.83
CA VAL A 88 -15.49 4.58 -3.30
C VAL A 88 -14.89 3.30 -3.88
N LYS A 89 -14.40 2.39 -3.03
CA LYS A 89 -13.77 1.15 -3.47
C LYS A 89 -14.75 0.29 -4.29
N PRO A 90 -14.28 -0.47 -5.29
CA PRO A 90 -15.05 -1.55 -5.89
C PRO A 90 -15.44 -2.61 -4.84
N ASP A 91 -16.53 -3.33 -5.06
CA ASP A 91 -17.02 -4.35 -4.13
C ASP A 91 -15.99 -5.46 -3.91
N GLU A 92 -15.36 -5.91 -5.00
CA GLU A 92 -14.35 -6.99 -5.03
C GLU A 92 -12.99 -6.59 -4.43
N MET A 93 -12.75 -5.30 -4.19
CA MET A 93 -11.51 -4.80 -3.62
C MET A 93 -11.43 -5.10 -2.12
N GLY A 94 -10.37 -5.78 -1.70
CA GLY A 94 -10.04 -5.96 -0.28
C GLY A 94 -9.48 -4.68 0.33
N LEU A 95 -10.05 -4.22 1.44
CA LEU A 95 -9.59 -3.05 2.17
C LEU A 95 -9.48 -3.39 3.65
N TYR A 96 -8.29 -3.24 4.22
CA TYR A 96 -7.98 -3.71 5.56
C TYR A 96 -7.30 -2.61 6.38
N ALA A 97 -7.92 -2.23 7.50
CA ALA A 97 -7.40 -1.24 8.46
C ALA A 97 -6.36 -1.85 9.42
N HIS A 98 -5.46 -2.67 8.91
CA HIS A 98 -4.38 -3.30 9.66
C HIS A 98 -3.21 -3.65 8.75
N ARG A 99 -2.04 -3.92 9.34
CA ARG A 99 -0.89 -4.46 8.60
C ARG A 99 -1.22 -5.80 7.94
N MET A 100 -0.51 -6.13 6.87
CA MET A 100 -0.62 -7.46 6.25
C MET A 100 -0.36 -8.57 7.29
N PRO A 101 -1.25 -9.57 7.39
CA PRO A 101 -1.01 -10.77 8.18
C PRO A 101 0.21 -11.54 7.66
N ASP A 102 0.87 -12.30 8.53
CA ASP A 102 2.08 -13.04 8.17
C ASP A 102 1.82 -14.06 7.05
N GLU A 103 0.62 -14.64 6.97
CA GLU A 103 0.22 -15.54 5.88
C GLU A 103 0.28 -14.87 4.50
N VAL A 104 -0.11 -13.60 4.41
CA VAL A 104 -0.04 -12.81 3.18
C VAL A 104 1.42 -12.55 2.83
N LEU A 105 2.23 -12.14 3.81
CA LEU A 105 3.67 -11.90 3.62
C LEU A 105 4.40 -13.16 3.15
N MET A 106 4.18 -14.29 3.81
CA MET A 106 4.77 -15.58 3.44
C MET A 106 4.30 -16.04 2.07
N GLY A 107 3.03 -15.87 1.73
CA GLY A 107 2.48 -16.22 0.43
C GLY A 107 3.10 -15.42 -0.71
N VAL A 108 3.33 -14.11 -0.51
CA VAL A 108 4.02 -13.25 -1.49
C VAL A 108 5.50 -13.61 -1.60
N ALA A 109 6.17 -13.86 -0.48
CA ALA A 109 7.58 -14.22 -0.46
C ALA A 109 7.85 -15.55 -1.19
N GLN A 110 7.03 -16.58 -0.95
CA GLN A 110 7.18 -17.89 -1.60
C GLN A 110 6.97 -17.85 -3.12
N LYS A 111 6.00 -17.06 -3.59
CA LYS A 111 5.75 -16.89 -5.03
C LYS A 111 6.84 -16.10 -5.75
N ASN A 112 7.64 -15.33 -5.02
CA ASN A 112 8.75 -14.54 -5.54
C ASN A 112 10.13 -15.18 -5.24
N ASP A 113 10.17 -16.42 -4.76
CA ASP A 113 11.41 -17.14 -4.50
C ASP A 113 11.95 -17.72 -5.81
N PRO A 114 13.11 -17.25 -6.33
CA PRO A 114 13.69 -17.76 -7.58
C PRO A 114 14.17 -19.21 -7.49
N SER A 115 14.22 -19.80 -6.28
CA SER A 115 14.62 -21.19 -6.05
C SER A 115 13.46 -22.19 -6.06
N LYS A 116 12.21 -21.73 -6.13
CA LYS A 116 11.02 -22.59 -6.25
C LYS A 116 10.34 -22.38 -7.61
N PRO A 117 10.08 -23.46 -8.38
CA PRO A 117 9.45 -23.39 -9.70
C PRO A 117 7.97 -23.01 -9.65
#